data_AF-A0A7J7CG08-F1
#
_entry.id   AF-A0A7J7CG08-F1
#
_cell.length_a   1.000
_cell.length_b   1.000
_cell.length_c   1.000
_cell.angle_alpha   90.00
_cell.angle_beta   90.00
_cell.angle_gamma   90.00
#
_symmetry.space_group_name_H-M   'P 1'
#
loop_
_entity.id
_entity.type
_entity.pdbx_description
1 polymer ?
#
loop_
_entity_poly.entity_id
_entity_poly.type
_entity_poly.pdbx_seq_one_letter_code
_entity_poly.pdbx_strand_id
1 'polypeptide(L)'
;MLQRIIINYARASEVLFEINWDRFWLQAWIFVRHTLTPTLAEAMAALHALKIDADLGFHNIIFEGDCKNIIKAILEDHEYIYLCRDQLLWKFNVALLHFHLSVCIMLQGTQTKVGIDFPTIEIRFENLNIETEADVGSRALPTFVNFFVNALEGFLNSVHILSTRKTDLTILKNVSGIIKPSRLTLLLGPPSSGKTTLLRALAGKLEPSLKLSGRVTYNGHSMNEFVPQRTAAYISQHDLHVGELTVRETLAFSARCQGVGMRYDMLSELLRREREANIKPDHDMDAWMKAVATEGQEINVITDYILKILGLDVCADTMVGDEMMRGISGGQRKRVTTGEMLVGPVNVLLMDEISTGLDSSTTFQIVNSLKQSAQILNATSIISLLQPAPETYDLFDDIILLSDGQIVYQGPRELAMEFFESMGFRCPERKGVADFLQEVTSRKDQKQYWARRDETYHFVTVEEFSEAFQSFHVGRRLKDELATSFDKSKSHPAALSTEKYGVSKKEMLKACFSREFLLMKRNSFVYIFRLTRVRFLLDFNII
;
A
#
# COMPACT_ATOMS: atom_id res chain seq x y z
N MET A 1 1.29 -42.41 24.59
CA MET A 1 1.82 -41.18 25.24
C MET A 1 1.14 -39.93 24.70
N LEU A 2 1.00 -39.75 23.38
CA LEU A 2 0.22 -38.65 22.77
C LEU A 2 -1.28 -38.64 23.10
N GLN A 3 -1.96 -39.78 23.16
CA GLN A 3 -3.37 -39.84 23.58
C GLN A 3 -3.62 -39.38 25.04
N ARG A 4 -2.65 -39.57 25.95
CA ARG A 4 -2.77 -39.07 27.34
C ARG A 4 -2.49 -37.58 27.48
N ILE A 5 -1.70 -37.00 26.57
CA ILE A 5 -1.44 -35.55 26.52
C ILE A 5 -2.68 -34.83 25.98
N ILE A 6 -3.34 -35.39 24.96
CA ILE A 6 -4.57 -34.83 24.37
C ILE A 6 -5.75 -34.87 25.35
N ILE A 7 -5.93 -35.97 26.09
CA ILE A 7 -7.01 -36.08 27.11
C ILE A 7 -6.78 -35.13 28.30
N ASN A 8 -5.54 -34.87 28.69
CA ASN A 8 -5.23 -33.92 29.76
C ASN A 8 -5.33 -32.45 29.31
N TYR A 9 -5.15 -32.15 28.02
CA TYR A 9 -5.40 -30.81 27.47
C TYR A 9 -6.90 -30.53 27.35
N ALA A 10 -7.71 -31.53 26.97
CA ALA A 10 -9.16 -31.43 26.87
C ALA A 10 -9.86 -31.21 28.23
N ARG A 11 -9.31 -31.76 29.33
CA ARG A 11 -9.82 -31.51 30.70
C ARG A 11 -9.45 -30.14 31.27
N ALA A 12 -8.50 -29.43 30.68
CA ALA A 12 -8.10 -28.08 31.12
C ALA A 12 -8.95 -26.97 30.47
N SER A 13 -9.71 -27.28 29.42
CA SER A 13 -10.56 -26.33 28.68
C SER A 13 -12.05 -26.35 29.06
N GLU A 14 -12.47 -27.21 30.00
CA GLU A 14 -13.87 -27.30 30.47
C GLU A 14 -14.26 -26.23 31.51
N VAL A 15 -13.43 -25.22 31.74
CA VAL A 15 -13.79 -24.06 32.57
C VAL A 15 -13.81 -22.81 31.68
N LEU A 16 -14.91 -22.60 30.97
CA LEU A 16 -15.55 -21.30 30.64
C LEU A 16 -16.47 -21.45 29.42
N PHE A 17 -17.71 -20.96 29.58
CA PHE A 17 -18.83 -20.89 28.62
C PHE A 17 -19.75 -22.12 28.52
N GLU A 18 -20.80 -22.12 29.36
CA GLU A 18 -22.10 -22.68 28.99
C GLU A 18 -22.61 -21.97 27.72
N ILE A 19 -22.56 -22.64 26.57
CA ILE A 19 -23.26 -22.23 25.35
C ILE A 19 -24.51 -23.10 25.23
N ASN A 20 -25.67 -22.43 25.14
CA ASN A 20 -26.96 -23.09 24.96
C ASN A 20 -27.10 -23.57 23.49
N TRP A 21 -26.82 -24.87 23.29
CA TRP A 21 -26.71 -25.52 21.98
C TRP A 21 -28.00 -25.50 21.14
N ASP A 22 -29.18 -25.41 21.77
CA ASP A 22 -30.46 -25.39 21.04
C ASP A 22 -30.66 -24.10 20.22
N ARG A 23 -30.08 -22.97 20.66
CA ARG A 23 -30.13 -21.69 19.93
C ARG A 23 -29.20 -21.68 18.71
N PHE A 24 -28.10 -22.42 18.77
CA PHE A 24 -27.12 -22.53 17.69
C PHE A 24 -27.68 -23.35 16.52
N TRP A 25 -28.30 -24.50 16.82
CA TRP A 25 -28.94 -25.34 15.80
C TRP A 25 -30.14 -24.65 15.14
N LEU A 26 -30.90 -23.85 15.89
CA LEU A 26 -32.01 -23.08 15.34
C LEU A 26 -31.52 -21.97 14.38
N GLN A 27 -30.42 -21.27 14.70
CA GLN A 27 -29.85 -20.25 13.82
C GLN A 27 -29.14 -20.85 12.60
N ALA A 28 -28.46 -21.99 12.75
CA ALA A 28 -27.87 -22.72 11.63
C ALA A 28 -28.94 -23.25 10.67
N TRP A 29 -30.05 -23.78 11.19
CA TRP A 29 -31.19 -24.22 10.37
C TRP A 29 -31.92 -23.07 9.67
N ILE A 30 -32.08 -21.92 10.34
CA ILE A 30 -32.64 -20.70 9.72
C ILE A 30 -31.74 -20.19 8.59
N PHE A 31 -30.42 -20.21 8.77
CA PHE A 31 -29.43 -19.78 7.77
C PHE A 31 -29.41 -20.72 6.54
N VAL A 32 -29.44 -22.05 6.74
CA VAL A 32 -29.53 -23.00 5.63
C VAL A 32 -30.86 -22.87 4.88
N ARG A 33 -31.97 -22.67 5.60
CA ARG A 33 -33.29 -22.55 5.00
C ARG A 33 -33.51 -21.22 4.27
N HIS A 34 -33.00 -20.09 4.79
CA HIS A 34 -33.26 -18.76 4.21
C HIS A 34 -32.18 -18.29 3.23
N THR A 35 -30.95 -18.82 3.30
CA THR A 35 -29.84 -18.30 2.48
C THR A 35 -29.45 -19.25 1.35
N LEU A 36 -29.49 -20.58 1.58
CA LEU A 36 -29.06 -21.60 0.61
C LEU A 36 -30.18 -22.11 -0.30
N THR A 37 -31.44 -22.14 0.15
CA THR A 37 -32.55 -22.62 -0.70
C THR A 37 -32.99 -21.64 -1.80
N PRO A 38 -32.99 -20.30 -1.61
CA PRO A 38 -33.33 -19.37 -2.69
C PRO A 38 -32.22 -19.28 -3.73
N THR A 39 -30.96 -19.31 -3.29
CA THR A 39 -29.78 -19.26 -4.18
C THR A 39 -29.64 -20.52 -5.05
N LEU A 40 -30.04 -21.69 -4.55
CA LEU A 40 -30.10 -22.91 -5.38
C LEU A 40 -31.23 -22.83 -6.42
N ALA A 41 -32.40 -22.31 -6.03
CA ALA A 41 -33.53 -22.14 -6.94
C ALA A 41 -33.26 -21.09 -8.02
N GLU A 42 -32.58 -19.99 -7.67
CA GLU A 42 -32.14 -18.94 -8.60
C GLU A 42 -31.03 -19.42 -9.53
N ALA A 43 -30.07 -20.21 -9.02
CA ALA A 43 -29.04 -20.85 -9.85
C ALA A 43 -29.63 -21.87 -10.84
N MET A 44 -30.62 -22.66 -10.40
CA MET A 44 -31.34 -23.61 -11.28
C MET A 44 -32.22 -22.88 -12.31
N ALA A 45 -32.86 -21.76 -11.94
CA ALA A 45 -33.62 -20.93 -12.87
C ALA A 45 -32.72 -20.23 -13.90
N ALA A 46 -31.52 -19.78 -13.49
CA ALA A 46 -30.53 -19.18 -14.39
C ALA A 46 -29.96 -20.21 -15.38
N LEU A 47 -29.71 -21.45 -14.93
CA LEU A 47 -29.30 -22.56 -15.79
C LEU A 47 -30.40 -22.96 -16.79
N HIS A 48 -31.68 -22.89 -16.40
CA HIS A 48 -32.81 -23.19 -17.27
C HIS A 48 -33.13 -22.04 -18.26
N ALA A 49 -32.83 -20.79 -17.90
CA ALA A 49 -33.01 -19.61 -18.74
C ALA A 49 -31.94 -19.47 -19.83
N LEU A 50 -30.76 -20.08 -19.66
CA LEU A 50 -29.63 -19.95 -20.58
C LEU A 50 -29.69 -20.84 -21.82
N LYS A 51 -30.69 -21.74 -21.96
CA LYS A 51 -30.91 -22.59 -23.14
C LYS A 51 -29.60 -23.05 -23.81
N ILE A 52 -28.69 -23.59 -23.00
CA ILE A 52 -27.42 -24.13 -23.49
C ILE A 52 -27.77 -25.45 -24.17
N ASP A 53 -27.92 -25.39 -25.50
CA ASP A 53 -27.96 -26.56 -26.35
C ASP A 53 -26.69 -27.38 -26.12
N ALA A 54 -26.92 -28.67 -25.87
CA ALA A 54 -25.90 -29.66 -25.68
C ALA A 54 -25.11 -29.85 -26.99
N ASP A 55 -23.85 -29.39 -27.05
CA ASP A 55 -22.90 -29.87 -28.08
C ASP A 55 -21.40 -29.52 -27.83
N LEU A 56 -20.96 -29.51 -26.56
CA LEU A 56 -19.53 -29.56 -26.26
C LEU A 56 -19.25 -30.64 -25.22
N GLY A 57 -18.71 -31.75 -25.71
CA GLY A 57 -18.37 -32.94 -24.95
C GLY A 57 -17.41 -32.65 -23.80
N PHE A 58 -17.93 -32.66 -22.58
CA PHE A 58 -17.20 -33.00 -21.37
C PHE A 58 -17.92 -34.19 -20.73
N HIS A 59 -17.44 -35.39 -21.05
CA HIS A 59 -17.81 -36.60 -20.33
C HIS A 59 -17.29 -36.52 -18.88
N ASN A 60 -18.18 -36.83 -17.93
CA ASN A 60 -17.92 -37.18 -16.53
C ASN A 60 -17.32 -36.10 -15.61
N ILE A 61 -18.18 -35.21 -15.10
CA ILE A 61 -18.07 -34.80 -13.69
C ILE A 61 -19.43 -35.05 -13.04
N ILE A 62 -19.45 -36.05 -12.17
CA ILE A 62 -20.59 -36.56 -11.41
C ILE A 62 -20.94 -35.51 -10.35
N PHE A 63 -21.93 -34.65 -10.61
CA PHE A 63 -22.25 -33.51 -9.72
C PHE A 63 -23.35 -33.82 -8.68
N GLU A 64 -24.09 -34.92 -8.83
CA GLU A 64 -25.33 -35.13 -8.06
C GLU A 64 -25.15 -36.05 -6.83
N GLY A 65 -24.17 -36.96 -6.86
CA GLY A 65 -23.90 -37.90 -5.77
C GLY A 65 -23.10 -37.30 -4.61
N ASP A 66 -22.19 -36.37 -4.91
CA ASP A 66 -21.23 -35.87 -3.93
C ASP A 66 -21.80 -34.81 -3.00
N CYS A 67 -22.77 -33.98 -3.43
CA CYS A 67 -23.35 -32.98 -2.54
C CYS A 67 -24.09 -33.59 -1.34
N LYS A 68 -24.78 -34.73 -1.51
CA LYS A 68 -25.45 -35.42 -0.39
C LYS A 68 -24.45 -36.07 0.58
N ASN A 69 -23.37 -36.65 0.05
CA ASN A 69 -22.33 -37.26 0.88
C ASN A 69 -21.47 -36.20 1.59
N ILE A 70 -21.22 -35.06 0.96
CA ILE A 70 -20.52 -33.91 1.56
C ILE A 70 -21.38 -33.28 2.65
N ILE A 71 -22.69 -33.08 2.44
CA ILE A 71 -23.59 -32.56 3.47
C ILE A 71 -23.69 -33.55 4.65
N LYS A 72 -23.72 -34.86 4.38
CA LYS A 72 -23.73 -35.90 5.43
C LYS A 72 -22.41 -35.95 6.21
N ALA A 73 -21.27 -35.83 5.53
CA ALA A 73 -19.94 -35.78 6.16
C ALA A 73 -19.70 -34.49 6.95
N ILE A 74 -20.24 -33.35 6.49
CA ILE A 74 -20.19 -32.06 7.23
C ILE A 74 -21.05 -32.10 8.50
N LEU A 75 -22.13 -32.88 8.51
CA LEU A 75 -23.01 -33.04 9.68
C LEU A 75 -22.47 -34.07 10.69
N GLU A 76 -21.60 -35.00 10.26
CA GLU A 76 -21.12 -36.10 11.11
C GLU A 76 -19.68 -35.92 11.62
N ASP A 77 -18.85 -35.03 11.05
CA ASP A 77 -17.43 -34.88 11.46
C ASP A 77 -16.97 -33.42 11.71
N HIS A 78 -16.45 -33.17 12.91
CA HIS A 78 -15.96 -31.86 13.36
C HIS A 78 -14.65 -31.40 12.67
N GLU A 79 -13.95 -32.29 11.96
CA GLU A 79 -12.66 -31.99 11.31
C GLU A 79 -12.82 -31.32 9.93
N TYR A 80 -13.94 -31.55 9.23
CA TYR A 80 -14.19 -30.99 7.88
C TYR A 80 -14.63 -29.52 7.88
N ILE A 81 -15.10 -29.01 9.03
CA ILE A 81 -15.54 -27.61 9.18
C ILE A 81 -14.36 -26.65 8.98
N TYR A 82 -13.14 -27.04 9.36
CA TYR A 82 -11.94 -26.22 9.18
C TYR A 82 -11.50 -26.18 7.71
N LEU A 83 -11.53 -27.30 7.00
CA LEU A 83 -11.17 -27.37 5.59
C LEU A 83 -12.17 -26.62 4.70
N CYS A 84 -13.48 -26.71 5.01
CA CYS A 84 -14.52 -25.95 4.33
C CYS A 84 -14.44 -24.45 4.62
N ARG A 85 -14.01 -24.02 5.81
CA ARG A 85 -13.87 -22.60 6.15
C ARG A 85 -12.77 -21.94 5.31
N ASP A 86 -11.63 -22.59 5.12
CA ASP A 86 -10.54 -22.05 4.31
C ASP A 86 -10.84 -22.11 2.81
N GLN A 87 -11.53 -23.16 2.33
CA GLN A 87 -11.99 -23.22 0.93
C GLN A 87 -13.14 -22.26 0.63
N LEU A 88 -14.06 -22.00 1.57
CA LEU A 88 -15.12 -21.01 1.43
C LEU A 88 -14.55 -19.59 1.51
N LEU A 89 -13.64 -19.30 2.43
CA LEU A 89 -12.91 -18.02 2.47
C LEU A 89 -12.09 -17.80 1.19
N TRP A 90 -11.46 -18.85 0.65
CA TRP A 90 -10.76 -18.77 -0.64
C TRP A 90 -11.73 -18.51 -1.79
N LYS A 91 -12.84 -19.25 -1.90
CA LYS A 91 -13.86 -19.01 -2.94
C LYS A 91 -14.55 -17.64 -2.81
N PHE A 92 -14.75 -17.15 -1.59
CA PHE A 92 -15.33 -15.82 -1.32
C PHE A 92 -14.33 -14.70 -1.61
N ASN A 93 -13.06 -14.86 -1.24
CA ASN A 93 -11.98 -13.92 -1.60
C ASN A 93 -11.72 -13.93 -3.11
N VAL A 94 -11.80 -15.08 -3.78
CA VAL A 94 -11.70 -15.19 -5.23
C VAL A 94 -12.91 -14.54 -5.91
N ALA A 95 -14.13 -14.70 -5.40
CA ALA A 95 -15.32 -14.02 -5.92
C ALA A 95 -15.28 -12.50 -5.71
N LEU A 96 -14.80 -12.03 -4.56
CA LEU A 96 -14.58 -10.60 -4.26
C LEU A 96 -13.48 -10.02 -5.16
N LEU A 97 -12.40 -10.77 -5.38
CA LEU A 97 -11.33 -10.43 -6.32
C LEU A 97 -11.84 -10.42 -7.77
N HIS A 98 -12.73 -11.33 -8.15
CA HIS A 98 -13.34 -11.40 -9.49
C HIS A 98 -14.33 -10.25 -9.71
N PHE A 99 -15.12 -9.86 -8.70
CA PHE A 99 -16.01 -8.71 -8.75
C PHE A 99 -15.21 -7.40 -8.80
N HIS A 100 -14.17 -7.27 -7.96
CA HIS A 100 -13.24 -6.16 -8.00
C HIS A 100 -12.56 -6.05 -9.37
N LEU A 101 -12.02 -7.15 -9.89
CA LEU A 101 -11.43 -7.22 -11.23
C LEU A 101 -12.45 -6.86 -12.32
N SER A 102 -13.71 -7.26 -12.19
CA SER A 102 -14.77 -6.93 -13.16
C SER A 102 -15.13 -5.44 -13.15
N VAL A 103 -15.25 -4.81 -11.98
CA VAL A 103 -15.48 -3.35 -11.85
C VAL A 103 -14.28 -2.57 -12.38
N CYS A 104 -13.06 -3.02 -12.06
CA CYS A 104 -11.81 -2.42 -12.54
C CYS A 104 -11.64 -2.53 -14.06
N ILE A 105 -11.92 -3.70 -14.63
CA ILE A 105 -11.92 -3.95 -16.09
C ILE A 105 -13.03 -3.15 -16.77
N MET A 106 -14.21 -3.03 -16.16
CA MET A 106 -15.28 -2.19 -16.70
C MET A 106 -14.88 -0.72 -16.70
N LEU A 107 -14.32 -0.19 -15.62
CA LEU A 107 -13.85 1.20 -15.55
C LEU A 107 -12.73 1.48 -16.55
N GLN A 108 -11.74 0.58 -16.68
CA GLN A 108 -10.69 0.71 -17.70
C GLN A 108 -11.28 0.64 -19.12
N GLY A 109 -12.18 -0.31 -19.36
CA GLY A 109 -12.85 -0.49 -20.65
C GLY A 109 -13.79 0.65 -21.03
N THR A 110 -14.41 1.35 -20.07
CA THR A 110 -15.24 2.53 -20.32
C THR A 110 -14.40 3.79 -20.46
N GLN A 111 -13.31 3.96 -19.69
CA GLN A 111 -12.34 5.05 -19.87
C GLN A 111 -11.85 5.15 -21.32
N THR A 112 -11.44 4.03 -21.92
CA THR A 112 -10.96 4.01 -23.31
C THR A 112 -12.07 4.27 -24.34
N LYS A 113 -13.32 3.89 -24.05
CA LYS A 113 -14.48 4.10 -24.94
C LYS A 113 -15.05 5.52 -24.88
N VAL A 114 -14.84 6.23 -23.77
CA VAL A 114 -15.49 7.51 -23.43
C VAL A 114 -14.54 8.72 -23.60
N GLY A 115 -13.24 8.48 -23.79
CA GLY A 115 -12.27 9.52 -24.15
C GLY A 115 -12.05 10.56 -23.04
N ILE A 116 -11.96 10.12 -21.79
CA ILE A 116 -11.58 10.97 -20.65
C ILE A 116 -10.15 10.67 -20.28
N ASP A 117 -9.28 11.68 -20.40
CA ASP A 117 -7.89 11.60 -19.96
C ASP A 117 -7.81 11.94 -18.47
N PHE A 118 -7.43 10.96 -17.65
CA PHE A 118 -7.15 11.17 -16.24
C PHE A 118 -5.81 11.90 -16.06
N PRO A 119 -5.65 12.72 -15.00
CA PRO A 119 -4.41 13.43 -14.77
C PRO A 119 -3.28 12.46 -14.42
N THR A 120 -2.31 12.34 -15.32
CA THR A 120 -1.11 11.52 -15.11
C THR A 120 0.06 12.38 -14.64
N ILE A 121 0.96 11.81 -13.82
CA ILE A 121 2.14 12.51 -13.32
C ILE A 121 3.40 11.73 -13.62
N GLU A 122 4.22 12.20 -14.55
CA GLU A 122 5.58 11.71 -14.72
C GLU A 122 6.51 12.44 -13.75
N ILE A 123 7.30 11.68 -12.99
CA ILE A 123 8.28 12.23 -12.05
C ILE A 123 9.65 12.10 -12.70
N ARG A 124 10.39 13.20 -12.76
CA ARG A 124 11.79 13.22 -13.19
C ARG A 124 12.66 13.78 -12.09
N PHE A 125 13.78 13.13 -11.84
CA PHE A 125 14.80 13.63 -10.92
C PHE A 125 16.16 13.60 -11.64
N GLU A 126 16.93 14.65 -11.47
CA GLU A 126 18.19 14.88 -12.19
C GLU A 126 19.26 15.35 -11.22
N ASN A 127 20.42 14.69 -11.29
CA ASN A 127 21.62 14.97 -10.53
C ASN A 127 21.35 15.18 -9.02
N LEU A 128 20.48 14.34 -8.45
CA LEU A 128 20.04 14.46 -7.07
C LEU A 128 21.18 14.07 -6.13
N ASN A 129 21.64 14.99 -5.30
CA ASN A 129 22.51 14.68 -4.16
C ASN A 129 21.83 15.07 -2.86
N ILE A 130 21.97 14.22 -1.86
CA ILE A 130 21.45 14.47 -0.52
C ILE A 130 22.58 14.29 0.48
N GLU A 131 22.87 15.34 1.22
CA GLU A 131 23.98 15.38 2.17
C GLU A 131 23.47 15.71 3.57
N THR A 132 24.10 15.11 4.57
CA THR A 132 23.90 15.44 5.98
C THR A 132 25.24 15.81 6.61
N GLU A 133 25.24 16.81 7.48
CA GLU A 133 26.37 17.03 8.37
C GLU A 133 26.33 15.95 9.45
N ALA A 134 27.37 15.12 9.54
CA ALA A 134 27.49 14.08 10.55
C ALA A 134 28.81 14.21 11.34
N ASP A 135 28.73 13.92 12.64
CA ASP A 135 29.91 13.87 13.50
C ASP A 135 30.66 12.53 13.31
N VAL A 136 31.98 12.59 13.14
CA VAL A 136 32.81 11.44 12.74
C VAL A 136 32.92 10.35 13.82
N GLY A 137 32.81 9.07 13.43
CA GLY A 137 33.26 7.88 14.20
C GLY A 137 32.18 7.11 14.95
N SER A 138 32.53 6.39 16.03
CA SER A 138 31.61 5.67 16.95
C SER A 138 30.57 6.57 17.66
N ARG A 139 30.54 7.85 17.27
CA ARG A 139 29.66 8.93 17.71
C ARG A 139 28.33 8.99 16.92
N ALA A 140 28.21 8.26 15.81
CA ALA A 140 27.01 8.23 14.96
C ALA A 140 25.80 7.50 15.60
N LEU A 141 26.01 6.68 16.63
CA LEU A 141 24.94 6.01 17.36
C LEU A 141 24.56 6.85 18.61
N PRO A 142 23.27 7.15 18.83
CA PRO A 142 22.82 7.91 20.00
C PRO A 142 22.95 7.00 21.24
N THR A 143 24.13 7.05 21.85
CA THR A 143 24.40 6.41 23.14
C THR A 143 24.41 7.49 24.21
N PHE A 144 23.98 7.20 25.43
CA PHE A 144 23.98 8.19 26.52
C PHE A 144 25.32 8.92 26.68
N VAL A 145 26.43 8.20 26.50
CA VAL A 145 27.79 8.78 26.52
C VAL A 145 28.00 9.80 25.40
N ASN A 146 27.57 9.49 24.18
CA ASN A 146 27.67 10.40 23.02
C ASN A 146 26.78 11.63 23.21
N PHE A 147 25.61 11.51 23.86
CA PHE A 147 24.76 12.66 24.18
C PHE A 147 25.45 13.63 25.15
N PHE A 148 26.06 13.14 26.23
CA PHE A 148 26.79 13.99 27.17
C PHE A 148 28.03 14.62 26.55
N VAL A 149 28.76 13.87 25.72
CA VAL A 149 29.93 14.39 24.99
C VAL A 149 29.50 15.47 23.99
N ASN A 150 28.41 15.27 23.24
CA ASN A 150 27.87 16.26 22.30
C ASN A 150 27.34 17.52 23.02
N ALA A 151 26.73 17.38 24.20
CA ALA A 151 26.30 18.53 25.01
C ALA A 151 27.49 19.33 25.55
N LEU A 152 28.54 18.65 25.99
CA LEU A 152 29.78 19.28 26.47
C LEU A 152 30.55 19.96 25.32
N GLU A 153 30.66 19.30 24.15
CA GLU A 153 31.24 19.90 22.95
C GLU A 153 30.39 21.06 22.41
N GLY A 154 29.05 21.00 22.49
CA GLY A 154 28.18 22.12 22.15
C GLY A 154 28.42 23.33 23.03
N PHE A 155 28.62 23.11 24.34
CA PHE A 155 29.04 24.14 25.27
C PHE A 155 30.44 24.68 24.95
N LEU A 156 31.41 23.81 24.68
CA LEU A 156 32.80 24.21 24.36
C LEU A 156 32.96 24.90 22.98
N ASN A 157 32.14 24.53 21.99
CA ASN A 157 32.04 25.21 20.70
C ASN A 157 31.43 26.61 20.87
N SER A 158 30.44 26.76 21.76
CA SER A 158 29.87 28.07 22.12
C SER A 158 30.94 29.01 22.72
N VAL A 159 31.96 28.43 23.38
CA VAL A 159 33.11 29.15 23.94
C VAL A 159 34.31 29.24 22.95
N HIS A 160 34.16 28.85 21.68
CA HIS A 160 35.20 28.91 20.63
C HIS A 160 36.49 28.10 20.92
N ILE A 161 36.43 27.12 21.82
CA ILE A 161 37.62 26.34 22.23
C ILE A 161 37.88 25.14 21.31
N LEU A 162 36.85 24.62 20.63
CA LEU A 162 36.97 23.46 19.73
C LEU A 162 36.34 23.74 18.37
N SER A 163 36.96 23.20 17.32
CA SER A 163 36.39 23.13 15.96
C SER A 163 35.79 21.74 15.80
N THR A 164 34.47 21.63 15.80
CA THR A 164 33.79 20.37 15.48
C THR A 164 34.15 19.96 14.05
N ARG A 165 34.83 18.83 13.88
CA ARG A 165 35.06 18.22 12.56
C ARG A 165 33.78 17.52 12.14
N LYS A 166 32.80 18.30 11.69
CA LYS A 166 31.65 17.76 10.96
C LYS A 166 32.13 17.34 9.57
N THR A 167 31.79 16.13 9.16
CA THR A 167 31.98 15.68 7.79
C THR A 167 30.63 15.61 7.11
N ASP A 168 30.56 16.12 5.88
CA ASP A 168 29.39 15.94 5.04
C ASP A 168 29.32 14.47 4.60
N LEU A 169 28.30 13.77 5.05
CA LEU A 169 27.98 12.42 4.62
C LEU A 169 26.96 12.51 3.49
N THR A 170 27.37 12.12 2.28
CA THR A 170 26.49 12.05 1.11
C THR A 170 25.68 10.75 1.15
N ILE A 171 24.36 10.89 1.34
CA ILE A 171 23.39 9.78 1.37
C ILE A 171 23.02 9.34 -0.05
N LEU A 172 22.71 10.30 -0.93
CA LEU A 172 22.46 10.04 -2.36
C LEU A 172 23.50 10.78 -3.21
N LYS A 173 24.05 10.10 -4.21
CA LYS A 173 25.15 10.56 -5.05
C LYS A 173 24.70 10.58 -6.52
N ASN A 174 24.46 11.77 -7.04
CA ASN A 174 24.17 12.06 -8.43
C ASN A 174 23.08 11.17 -9.06
N VAL A 175 21.98 11.00 -8.33
CA VAL A 175 20.90 10.09 -8.74
C VAL A 175 19.99 10.76 -9.76
N SER A 176 19.77 10.11 -10.91
CA SER A 176 18.91 10.62 -12.00
C SER A 176 18.00 9.53 -12.55
N GLY A 177 16.76 9.88 -12.93
CA GLY A 177 15.78 8.90 -13.37
C GLY A 177 14.39 9.45 -13.66
N ILE A 178 13.54 8.60 -14.25
CA ILE A 178 12.16 8.89 -14.63
C ILE A 178 11.22 7.80 -14.09
N ILE A 179 10.17 8.19 -13.38
CA ILE A 179 9.07 7.31 -13.01
C ILE A 179 7.85 7.67 -13.85
N LYS A 180 7.39 6.68 -14.61
CA LYS A 180 6.27 6.83 -15.55
C LYS A 180 4.92 6.60 -14.84
N PRO A 181 3.86 7.30 -15.25
CA PRO A 181 2.51 7.06 -14.73
C PRO A 181 1.96 5.71 -15.16
N SER A 182 0.92 5.25 -14.45
CA SER A 182 0.18 4.01 -14.74
C SER A 182 1.04 2.73 -14.71
N ARG A 183 2.19 2.81 -14.02
CA ARG A 183 3.15 1.71 -13.84
C ARG A 183 3.48 1.55 -12.37
N LEU A 184 3.73 0.31 -11.97
CA LEU A 184 4.18 -0.02 -10.63
C LEU A 184 5.70 -0.20 -10.62
N THR A 185 6.41 0.71 -9.97
CA THR A 185 7.87 0.68 -9.85
C THR A 185 8.30 0.10 -8.50
N LEU A 186 9.17 -0.90 -8.53
CA LEU A 186 9.80 -1.47 -7.34
C LEU A 186 11.10 -0.73 -7.03
N LEU A 187 11.25 -0.24 -5.80
CA LEU A 187 12.52 0.28 -5.29
C LEU A 187 13.22 -0.80 -4.46
N LEU A 188 14.25 -1.41 -5.04
CA LEU A 188 15.11 -2.39 -4.36
C LEU A 188 16.41 -1.74 -3.91
N GLY A 189 17.00 -2.29 -2.86
CA GLY A 189 18.32 -1.89 -2.41
C GLY A 189 18.60 -2.42 -1.01
N PRO A 190 19.87 -2.75 -0.70
CA PRO A 190 20.26 -3.16 0.63
C PRO A 190 19.82 -2.15 1.72
N PRO A 191 19.76 -2.55 3.00
CA PRO A 191 19.60 -1.60 4.10
C PRO A 191 20.63 -0.46 4.01
N SER A 192 20.21 0.76 4.35
CA SER A 192 21.05 1.97 4.29
C SER A 192 21.51 2.42 2.89
N SER A 193 20.96 1.87 1.81
CA SER A 193 21.24 2.33 0.43
C SER A 193 20.68 3.72 0.08
N GLY A 194 19.76 4.26 0.90
CA GLY A 194 19.12 5.57 0.68
C GLY A 194 17.67 5.53 0.18
N LYS A 195 17.00 4.37 0.18
CA LYS A 195 15.62 4.19 -0.33
C LYS A 195 14.62 5.17 0.29
N THR A 196 14.53 5.17 1.62
CA THR A 196 13.68 6.08 2.41
C THR A 196 13.97 7.54 2.08
N THR A 197 15.25 7.90 1.96
CA THR A 197 15.69 9.26 1.67
C THR A 197 15.27 9.69 0.26
N LEU A 198 15.40 8.80 -0.74
CA LEU A 198 14.93 9.03 -2.10
C LEU A 198 13.41 9.24 -2.13
N LEU A 199 12.63 8.35 -1.52
CA LEU A 199 11.16 8.47 -1.46
C LEU A 199 10.72 9.76 -0.76
N ARG A 200 11.36 10.14 0.34
CA ARG A 200 11.06 11.41 1.05
C ARG A 200 11.41 12.64 0.21
N ALA A 201 12.52 12.61 -0.52
CA ALA A 201 12.91 13.69 -1.42
C ALA A 201 11.89 13.86 -2.56
N LEU A 202 11.47 12.76 -3.18
CA LEU A 202 10.43 12.77 -4.22
C LEU A 202 9.08 13.25 -3.67
N ALA A 203 8.73 12.92 -2.41
CA ALA A 203 7.51 13.40 -1.77
C ALA A 203 7.55 14.88 -1.32
N GLY A 204 8.71 15.56 -1.42
CA GLY A 204 8.92 16.88 -0.81
C GLY A 204 8.80 16.87 0.73
N LYS A 205 9.10 15.74 1.37
CA LYS A 205 9.09 15.54 2.84
C LYS A 205 10.49 15.30 3.40
N LEU A 206 11.52 15.85 2.76
CA LEU A 206 12.89 15.75 3.24
C LEU A 206 13.05 16.54 4.56
N GLU A 207 13.86 16.02 5.47
CA GLU A 207 14.12 16.68 6.75
C GLU A 207 14.92 17.98 6.53
N PRO A 208 14.65 19.07 7.28
CA PRO A 208 15.33 20.36 7.09
C PRO A 208 16.85 20.32 7.33
N SER A 209 17.34 19.31 8.05
CA SER A 209 18.77 19.09 8.31
C SER A 209 19.54 18.59 7.08
N LEU A 210 18.83 18.05 6.08
CA LEU A 210 19.44 17.48 4.88
C LEU A 210 19.55 18.55 3.78
N LYS A 211 20.73 18.65 3.17
CA LYS A 211 20.98 19.53 2.02
C LYS A 211 20.64 18.76 0.75
N LEU A 212 19.65 19.24 0.00
CA LEU A 212 19.25 18.71 -1.29
C LEU A 212 19.89 19.55 -2.41
N SER A 213 20.61 18.90 -3.32
CA SER A 213 21.02 19.48 -4.61
C SER A 213 20.50 18.65 -5.77
N GLY A 214 20.43 19.24 -6.96
CA GLY A 214 19.78 18.65 -8.13
C GLY A 214 18.35 19.17 -8.33
N ARG A 215 17.58 18.48 -9.17
CA ARG A 215 16.23 18.90 -9.54
C ARG A 215 15.26 17.73 -9.47
N VAL A 216 14.08 17.96 -8.92
CA VAL A 216 12.92 17.06 -9.03
C VAL A 216 11.78 17.83 -9.69
N THR A 217 11.16 17.23 -10.71
CA THR A 217 10.03 17.83 -11.44
C THR A 217 8.90 16.85 -11.63
N TYR A 218 7.67 17.34 -11.58
CA TYR A 218 6.44 16.59 -11.88
C TYR A 218 5.85 17.20 -13.16
N ASN A 219 5.74 16.41 -14.24
CA ASN A 219 5.35 16.90 -15.57
C ASN A 219 6.12 18.17 -16.01
N GLY A 220 7.41 18.26 -15.68
CA GLY A 220 8.27 19.41 -15.98
C GLY A 220 8.10 20.63 -15.07
N HIS A 221 7.20 20.60 -14.09
CA HIS A 221 7.07 21.63 -13.06
C HIS A 221 7.99 21.35 -11.88
N SER A 222 8.74 22.36 -11.45
CA SER A 222 9.57 22.29 -10.25
C SER A 222 8.73 22.14 -8.99
N MET A 223 9.29 21.51 -7.95
CA MET A 223 8.65 21.32 -6.64
C MET A 223 8.19 22.62 -5.95
N ASN A 224 8.68 23.78 -6.39
CA ASN A 224 8.28 25.10 -5.89
C ASN A 224 7.07 25.70 -6.63
N GLU A 225 6.65 25.12 -7.76
CA GLU A 225 5.51 25.59 -8.57
C GLU A 225 4.16 25.04 -8.07
N PHE A 226 4.18 24.01 -7.22
CA PHE A 226 3.00 23.34 -6.68
C PHE A 226 3.25 22.93 -5.22
N VAL A 227 2.29 22.24 -4.59
CA VAL A 227 2.43 21.70 -3.24
C VAL A 227 2.70 20.19 -3.33
N PRO A 228 3.95 19.73 -3.18
CA PRO A 228 4.31 18.32 -3.35
C PRO A 228 3.58 17.41 -2.36
N GLN A 229 3.42 17.85 -1.11
CA GLN A 229 2.80 17.06 -0.04
C GLN A 229 1.28 16.89 -0.22
N ARG A 230 0.68 17.64 -1.15
CA ARG A 230 -0.72 17.48 -1.58
C ARG A 230 -0.85 16.62 -2.82
N THR A 231 0.16 16.64 -3.68
CA THR A 231 0.17 15.91 -4.96
C THR A 231 0.68 14.48 -4.80
N ALA A 232 1.63 14.27 -3.87
CA ALA A 232 2.25 13.00 -3.56
C ALA A 232 1.99 12.56 -2.11
N ALA A 233 1.56 11.32 -1.94
CA ALA A 233 1.50 10.67 -0.63
C ALA A 233 2.79 9.90 -0.38
N TYR A 234 3.35 10.12 0.80
CA TYR A 234 4.41 9.29 1.36
C TYR A 234 3.81 8.40 2.45
N ILE A 235 3.90 7.09 2.25
CA ILE A 235 3.46 6.08 3.21
C ILE A 235 4.71 5.54 3.90
N SER A 236 4.81 5.77 5.21
CA SER A 236 5.93 5.29 6.03
C SER A 236 5.84 3.79 6.31
N GLN A 237 6.97 3.24 6.74
CA GLN A 237 7.05 1.89 7.28
C GLN A 237 6.08 1.67 8.45
N HIS A 238 5.98 2.66 9.35
CA HIS A 238 5.05 2.62 10.48
C HIS A 238 3.68 3.19 10.13
N ASP A 239 2.63 2.45 10.48
CA ASP A 239 1.24 2.85 10.30
C ASP A 239 0.75 3.55 11.58
N LEU A 240 0.46 4.85 11.49
CA LEU A 240 -0.02 5.66 12.61
C LEU A 240 -1.52 5.89 12.49
N HIS A 241 -2.29 5.19 13.31
CA HIS A 241 -3.74 5.26 13.34
C HIS A 241 -4.25 5.63 14.73
N VAL A 242 -5.43 6.27 14.78
CA VAL A 242 -6.18 6.42 16.04
C VAL A 242 -6.92 5.11 16.28
N GLY A 243 -6.45 4.31 17.24
CA GLY A 243 -6.97 2.95 17.48
C GLY A 243 -8.44 2.91 17.87
N GLU A 244 -8.95 3.98 18.47
CA GLU A 244 -10.34 4.15 18.88
C GLU A 244 -11.32 4.45 17.73
N LEU A 245 -10.84 4.62 16.49
CA LEU A 245 -11.70 4.81 15.32
C LEU A 245 -11.93 3.47 14.61
N THR A 246 -13.09 3.33 13.98
CA THR A 246 -13.35 2.24 13.04
C THR A 246 -12.67 2.51 11.70
N VAL A 247 -12.45 1.46 10.89
CA VAL A 247 -11.85 1.60 9.55
C VAL A 247 -12.61 2.61 8.69
N ARG A 248 -13.94 2.54 8.68
CA ARG A 248 -14.82 3.47 7.94
C ARG A 248 -14.67 4.90 8.45
N GLU A 249 -14.66 5.10 9.77
CA GLU A 249 -14.50 6.43 10.36
C GLU A 249 -13.14 7.05 10.06
N THR A 250 -12.08 6.24 10.06
CA THR A 250 -10.72 6.65 9.69
C THR A 250 -10.67 7.13 8.25
N LEU A 251 -11.19 6.34 7.31
CA LEU A 251 -11.24 6.73 5.88
C LEU A 251 -12.14 7.95 5.65
N ALA A 252 -13.32 8.01 6.26
CA ALA A 252 -14.23 9.14 6.15
C ALA A 252 -13.66 10.42 6.78
N PHE A 253 -12.88 10.31 7.86
CA PHE A 253 -12.15 11.43 8.43
C PHE A 253 -11.05 11.92 7.49
N SER A 254 -10.28 11.00 6.91
CA SER A 254 -9.26 11.33 5.93
C SER A 254 -9.86 12.04 4.71
N ALA A 255 -10.95 11.51 4.14
CA ALA A 255 -11.68 12.10 3.03
C ALA A 255 -12.20 13.53 3.35
N ARG A 256 -12.76 13.75 4.55
CA ARG A 256 -13.19 15.09 5.02
C ARG A 256 -12.05 16.10 5.12
N CYS A 257 -10.86 15.66 5.52
CA CYS A 257 -9.69 16.52 5.69
C CYS A 257 -8.95 16.79 4.39
N GLN A 258 -8.93 15.81 3.48
CA GLN A 258 -8.23 15.92 2.21
C GLN A 258 -9.08 16.64 1.16
N GLY A 259 -10.40 16.46 1.21
CA GLY A 259 -11.31 16.82 0.12
C GLY A 259 -11.33 15.72 -0.94
N VAL A 260 -12.48 15.52 -1.56
CA VAL A 260 -12.66 14.51 -2.62
C VAL A 260 -12.10 14.97 -3.97
N GLY A 261 -11.78 16.26 -4.09
CA GLY A 261 -11.07 16.87 -5.22
C GLY A 261 -11.74 16.60 -6.58
N MET A 262 -10.97 16.70 -7.66
CA MET A 262 -11.48 16.52 -9.02
C MET A 262 -11.78 15.05 -9.39
N ARG A 263 -11.48 14.08 -8.51
CA ARG A 263 -11.81 12.66 -8.75
C ARG A 263 -13.32 12.45 -8.79
N TYR A 264 -14.04 13.13 -7.90
CA TYR A 264 -15.50 13.12 -7.92
C TYR A 264 -16.04 13.74 -9.21
N ASP A 265 -15.51 14.90 -9.61
CA ASP A 265 -15.92 15.59 -10.84
C ASP A 265 -15.66 14.72 -12.09
N MET A 266 -14.52 14.05 -12.12
CA MET A 266 -14.13 13.18 -13.24
C MET A 266 -14.96 11.90 -13.31
N LEU A 267 -15.27 11.29 -12.16
CA LEU A 267 -16.20 10.16 -12.10
C LEU A 267 -17.60 10.60 -12.53
N SER A 268 -18.04 11.79 -12.10
CA SER A 268 -19.33 12.37 -12.51
C SER A 268 -19.38 12.63 -14.03
N GLU A 269 -18.29 13.14 -14.62
CA GLU A 269 -18.17 13.35 -16.07
C GLU A 269 -18.13 12.04 -16.87
N LEU A 270 -17.42 11.02 -16.36
CA LEU A 270 -17.40 9.67 -16.94
C LEU A 270 -18.82 9.11 -17.04
N LEU A 271 -19.56 9.19 -15.94
CA LEU A 271 -20.94 8.72 -15.87
C LEU A 271 -21.88 9.54 -16.78
N ARG A 272 -21.66 10.86 -16.90
CA ARG A 272 -22.42 11.72 -17.82
C ARG A 272 -22.25 11.24 -19.26
N ARG A 273 -21.03 10.96 -19.69
CA ARG A 273 -20.73 10.51 -21.06
C ARG A 273 -21.16 9.07 -21.33
N GLU A 274 -21.12 8.18 -20.33
CA GLU A 274 -21.69 6.83 -20.48
C GLU A 274 -23.19 6.86 -20.79
N ARG A 275 -23.92 7.77 -20.14
CA ARG A 275 -25.35 8.02 -20.44
C ARG A 275 -25.55 8.57 -21.84
N GLU A 276 -24.71 9.51 -22.28
CA GLU A 276 -24.75 10.06 -23.66
C GLU A 276 -24.43 9.00 -24.72
N ALA A 277 -23.51 8.08 -24.41
CA ALA A 277 -23.15 6.95 -25.26
C ALA A 277 -24.19 5.81 -25.23
N ASN A 278 -25.29 5.97 -24.47
CA ASN A 278 -26.37 5.00 -24.31
C ASN A 278 -25.87 3.62 -23.82
N ILE A 279 -24.76 3.61 -23.09
CA ILE A 279 -24.22 2.43 -22.42
C ILE A 279 -25.03 2.27 -21.14
N LYS A 280 -25.78 1.18 -20.98
CA LYS A 280 -26.53 0.94 -19.74
C LYS A 280 -25.54 0.80 -18.58
N PRO A 281 -25.56 1.70 -17.58
CA PRO A 281 -24.76 1.52 -16.39
C PRO A 281 -25.23 0.25 -15.67
N ASP A 282 -24.29 -0.47 -15.08
CA ASP A 282 -24.60 -1.62 -14.22
C ASP A 282 -25.59 -1.20 -13.12
N HIS A 283 -26.45 -2.11 -12.67
CA HIS A 283 -27.47 -1.84 -11.65
C HIS A 283 -26.85 -1.29 -10.35
N ASP A 284 -25.68 -1.81 -9.99
CA ASP A 284 -24.91 -1.33 -8.82
C ASP A 284 -24.36 0.08 -9.02
N MET A 285 -23.96 0.44 -10.24
CA MET A 285 -23.50 1.79 -10.58
C MET A 285 -24.66 2.79 -10.59
N ASP A 286 -25.86 2.40 -11.04
CA ASP A 286 -27.05 3.27 -11.01
C ASP A 286 -27.57 3.53 -9.59
N ALA A 287 -27.54 2.51 -8.72
CA ALA A 287 -27.83 2.67 -7.29
C ALA A 287 -26.80 3.58 -6.61
N TRP A 288 -25.52 3.41 -6.95
CA TRP A 288 -24.43 4.27 -6.48
C TRP A 288 -24.60 5.71 -6.97
N MET A 289 -24.99 5.93 -8.23
CA MET A 289 -25.27 7.25 -8.81
C MET A 289 -26.37 8.02 -8.07
N LYS A 290 -27.43 7.32 -7.64
CA LYS A 290 -28.53 7.96 -6.88
C LYS A 290 -28.08 8.37 -5.47
N ALA A 291 -27.21 7.58 -4.84
CA ALA A 291 -26.60 7.92 -3.55
C ALA A 291 -25.63 9.11 -3.68
N VAL A 292 -24.85 9.16 -4.75
CA VAL A 292 -23.90 10.23 -5.09
C VAL A 292 -24.58 11.58 -5.37
N ALA A 293 -25.73 11.56 -6.05
CA ALA A 293 -26.49 12.76 -6.38
C ALA A 293 -27.20 13.41 -5.18
N THR A 294 -27.13 12.80 -3.99
CA THR A 294 -27.68 13.39 -2.76
C THR A 294 -26.62 14.29 -2.10
N GLU A 295 -26.85 15.61 -2.11
CA GLU A 295 -25.94 16.60 -1.52
C GLU A 295 -25.49 16.19 -0.10
N GLY A 296 -24.17 16.19 0.12
CA GLY A 296 -23.56 15.90 1.43
C GLY A 296 -23.22 14.43 1.70
N GLN A 297 -23.44 13.50 0.75
CA GLN A 297 -23.05 12.07 0.88
C GLN A 297 -21.78 11.69 0.09
N GLU A 298 -21.18 12.60 -0.68
CA GLU A 298 -20.02 12.34 -1.56
C GLU A 298 -18.87 11.60 -0.84
N ILE A 299 -18.59 12.01 0.39
CA ILE A 299 -17.51 11.46 1.20
C ILE A 299 -17.80 10.02 1.62
N ASN A 300 -19.05 9.71 1.98
CA ASN A 300 -19.45 8.36 2.36
C ASN A 300 -19.35 7.42 1.16
N VAL A 301 -19.78 7.91 0.00
CA VAL A 301 -19.69 7.16 -1.26
C VAL A 301 -18.24 6.83 -1.61
N ILE A 302 -17.34 7.84 -1.61
CA ILE A 302 -15.92 7.59 -1.93
C ILE A 302 -15.27 6.70 -0.88
N THR A 303 -15.65 6.85 0.39
CA THR A 303 -15.18 5.96 1.46
C THR A 303 -15.62 4.52 1.20
N ASP A 304 -16.89 4.29 0.89
CA ASP A 304 -17.43 2.95 0.60
C ASP A 304 -16.79 2.33 -0.63
N TYR A 305 -16.53 3.15 -1.66
CA TYR A 305 -15.83 2.74 -2.85
C TYR A 305 -14.39 2.27 -2.54
N ILE A 306 -13.63 3.06 -1.78
CA ILE A 306 -12.27 2.71 -1.37
C ILE A 306 -12.26 1.47 -0.44
N LEU A 307 -13.23 1.35 0.47
CA LEU A 307 -13.39 0.16 1.31
C LEU A 307 -13.56 -1.11 0.47
N LYS A 308 -14.39 -1.05 -0.58
CA LYS A 308 -14.58 -2.18 -1.50
C LYS A 308 -13.34 -2.47 -2.34
N ILE A 309 -12.68 -1.44 -2.87
CA ILE A 309 -11.44 -1.60 -3.67
C ILE A 309 -10.36 -2.34 -2.88
N LEU A 310 -10.23 -2.00 -1.59
CA LEU A 310 -9.19 -2.54 -0.74
C LEU A 310 -9.61 -3.80 0.01
N GLY A 311 -10.82 -4.33 -0.24
CA GLY A 311 -11.33 -5.51 0.47
C GLY A 311 -11.40 -5.30 1.99
N LEU A 312 -11.80 -4.11 2.42
CA LEU A 312 -11.95 -3.69 3.82
C LEU A 312 -13.42 -3.63 4.26
N ASP A 313 -14.35 -3.98 3.39
CA ASP A 313 -15.80 -3.99 3.62
C ASP A 313 -16.20 -4.84 4.84
N VAL A 314 -15.62 -6.04 4.98
CA VAL A 314 -15.90 -6.95 6.10
C VAL A 314 -15.48 -6.36 7.44
N CYS A 315 -14.41 -5.55 7.47
CA CYS A 315 -13.90 -4.91 8.68
C CYS A 315 -14.19 -3.41 8.76
N ALA A 316 -15.09 -2.88 7.92
CA ALA A 316 -15.34 -1.44 7.81
C ALA A 316 -15.74 -0.82 9.14
N ASP A 317 -16.59 -1.50 9.90
CA ASP A 317 -17.11 -1.01 11.18
C ASP A 317 -16.36 -1.61 12.39
N THR A 318 -15.19 -2.23 12.14
CA THR A 318 -14.29 -2.74 13.18
C THR A 318 -13.29 -1.66 13.59
N MET A 319 -12.98 -1.60 14.89
CA MET A 319 -11.98 -0.70 15.45
C MET A 319 -10.59 -1.00 14.88
N VAL A 320 -9.84 0.02 14.49
CA VAL A 320 -8.47 -0.13 13.98
C VAL A 320 -7.57 -0.72 15.06
N GLY A 321 -7.77 -0.32 16.32
CA GLY A 321 -6.97 -0.76 17.45
C GLY A 321 -5.54 -0.23 17.43
N ASP A 322 -4.84 -0.44 18.53
CA ASP A 322 -3.44 -0.04 18.73
C ASP A 322 -2.69 -1.17 19.47
N GLU A 323 -1.52 -0.88 20.05
CA GLU A 323 -0.75 -1.88 20.80
C GLU A 323 -1.46 -2.39 22.06
N MET A 324 -2.35 -1.58 22.66
CA MET A 324 -3.09 -1.90 23.88
C MET A 324 -4.52 -2.39 23.62
N MET A 325 -5.11 -2.00 22.49
CA MET A 325 -6.46 -2.33 22.07
C MET A 325 -6.44 -3.22 20.84
N ARG A 326 -7.01 -4.43 21.00
CA ARG A 326 -7.21 -5.34 19.88
C ARG A 326 -8.09 -4.68 18.80
N GLY A 327 -7.64 -4.73 17.56
CA GLY A 327 -8.38 -4.26 16.40
C GLY A 327 -8.17 -5.14 15.18
N ILE A 328 -7.98 -4.51 14.02
CA ILE A 328 -7.74 -5.19 12.74
C ILE A 328 -6.36 -5.83 12.66
N SER A 329 -6.20 -6.80 11.76
CA SER A 329 -4.92 -7.45 11.46
C SER A 329 -3.89 -6.47 10.87
N GLY A 330 -2.59 -6.82 10.92
CA GLY A 330 -1.52 -6.00 10.32
C GLY A 330 -1.71 -5.76 8.82
N GLY A 331 -2.10 -6.79 8.07
CA GLY A 331 -2.40 -6.65 6.63
C GLY A 331 -3.59 -5.72 6.36
N GLN A 332 -4.66 -5.85 7.14
CA GLN A 332 -5.79 -4.91 7.07
C GLN A 332 -5.35 -3.49 7.40
N ARG A 333 -4.54 -3.29 8.46
CA ARG A 333 -4.00 -1.98 8.85
C ARG A 333 -3.22 -1.31 7.71
N LYS A 334 -2.39 -2.07 6.99
CA LYS A 334 -1.66 -1.53 5.83
C LYS A 334 -2.59 -1.10 4.69
N ARG A 335 -3.65 -1.88 4.46
CA ARG A 335 -4.70 -1.49 3.51
C ARG A 335 -5.47 -0.25 3.99
N VAL A 336 -5.72 -0.08 5.30
CA VAL A 336 -6.31 1.16 5.84
C VAL A 336 -5.40 2.36 5.58
N THR A 337 -4.10 2.27 5.87
CA THR A 337 -3.12 3.34 5.56
C THR A 337 -3.14 3.71 4.09
N THR A 338 -3.19 2.70 3.20
CA THR A 338 -3.31 2.91 1.76
C THR A 338 -4.61 3.62 1.40
N GLY A 339 -5.73 3.17 1.98
CA GLY A 339 -7.06 3.77 1.76
C GLY A 339 -7.12 5.22 2.19
N GLU A 340 -6.49 5.58 3.31
CA GLU A 340 -6.42 6.97 3.76
C GLU A 340 -5.76 7.88 2.74
N MET A 341 -4.79 7.38 1.97
CA MET A 341 -4.14 8.15 0.91
C MET A 341 -4.95 8.15 -0.39
N LEU A 342 -5.65 7.04 -0.70
CA LEU A 342 -6.45 6.89 -1.91
C LEU A 342 -7.78 7.66 -1.88
N VAL A 343 -8.37 7.90 -0.71
CA VAL A 343 -9.59 8.73 -0.58
C VAL A 343 -9.36 10.19 -0.98
N GLY A 344 -8.12 10.66 -0.98
CA GLY A 344 -7.76 12.00 -1.42
C GLY A 344 -7.42 12.10 -2.91
N PRO A 345 -7.11 13.32 -3.39
CA PRO A 345 -6.78 13.58 -4.79
C PRO A 345 -5.34 13.20 -5.16
N VAL A 346 -4.70 12.30 -4.41
CA VAL A 346 -3.28 11.98 -4.57
C VAL A 346 -3.04 11.06 -5.75
N ASN A 347 -2.26 11.52 -6.73
CA ASN A 347 -1.93 10.76 -7.94
C ASN A 347 -0.51 10.18 -7.94
N VAL A 348 0.33 10.54 -6.95
CA VAL A 348 1.65 9.94 -6.75
C VAL A 348 1.67 9.19 -5.40
N LEU A 349 1.99 7.90 -5.43
CA LEU A 349 2.09 7.05 -4.25
C LEU A 349 3.53 6.60 -4.05
N LEU A 350 4.14 7.02 -2.94
CA LEU A 350 5.51 6.69 -2.56
C LEU A 350 5.47 5.89 -1.27
N MET A 351 5.73 4.59 -1.36
CA MET A 351 5.49 3.65 -0.28
C MET A 351 6.79 3.04 0.23
N ASP A 352 7.08 3.22 1.51
CA ASP A 352 8.33 2.76 2.12
C ASP A 352 8.14 1.49 2.95
N GLU A 353 8.85 0.43 2.58
CA GLU A 353 8.94 -0.88 3.26
C GLU A 353 7.59 -1.45 3.74
N ILE A 354 6.60 -1.46 2.85
CA ILE A 354 5.21 -1.81 3.22
C ILE A 354 4.98 -3.28 3.59
N SER A 355 5.92 -4.17 3.30
CA SER A 355 5.86 -5.60 3.64
C SER A 355 6.33 -5.91 5.06
N THR A 356 6.85 -4.93 5.79
CA THR A 356 7.40 -5.16 7.14
C THR A 356 6.30 -5.67 8.08
N GLY A 357 6.51 -6.86 8.66
CA GLY A 357 5.55 -7.47 9.59
C GLY A 357 4.36 -8.17 8.92
N LEU A 358 4.41 -8.40 7.60
CA LEU A 358 3.39 -9.15 6.84
C LEU A 358 3.96 -10.48 6.34
N ASP A 359 3.10 -11.48 6.18
CA ASP A 359 3.43 -12.71 5.48
C ASP A 359 3.47 -12.49 3.95
N SER A 360 4.08 -13.43 3.22
CA SER A 360 4.25 -13.34 1.77
C SER A 360 2.92 -13.31 1.01
N SER A 361 1.91 -14.04 1.49
CA SER A 361 0.60 -14.11 0.82
C SER A 361 -0.17 -12.80 0.97
N THR A 362 -0.17 -12.22 2.17
CA THR A 362 -0.75 -10.90 2.44
C THR A 362 -0.03 -9.80 1.64
N THR A 363 1.30 -9.88 1.57
CA THR A 363 2.11 -8.93 0.79
C THR A 363 1.74 -8.97 -0.69
N PHE A 364 1.64 -10.16 -1.28
CA PHE A 364 1.21 -10.33 -2.67
C PHE A 364 -0.17 -9.71 -2.93
N GLN A 365 -1.14 -9.98 -2.06
CA GLN A 365 -2.50 -9.43 -2.20
C GLN A 365 -2.51 -7.89 -2.16
N ILE A 366 -1.74 -7.29 -1.25
CA ILE A 366 -1.64 -5.83 -1.13
C ILE A 366 -1.00 -5.24 -2.38
N VAL A 367 0.14 -5.78 -2.82
CA VAL A 367 0.84 -5.28 -4.02
C VAL A 367 -0.02 -5.44 -5.26
N ASN A 368 -0.77 -6.54 -5.39
CA ASN A 368 -1.67 -6.75 -6.51
C ASN A 368 -2.84 -5.74 -6.52
N SER A 369 -3.44 -5.45 -5.36
CA SER A 369 -4.46 -4.40 -5.23
C SER A 369 -3.91 -3.01 -5.57
N LEU A 370 -2.67 -2.72 -5.16
CA LEU A 370 -1.98 -1.48 -5.51
C LEU A 370 -1.69 -1.37 -7.00
N LYS A 371 -1.27 -2.47 -7.64
CA LYS A 371 -1.07 -2.54 -9.10
C LYS A 371 -2.36 -2.16 -9.84
N GLN A 372 -3.46 -2.79 -9.47
CA GLN A 372 -4.79 -2.52 -10.05
C GLN A 372 -5.18 -1.06 -9.84
N SER A 373 -5.07 -0.57 -8.60
CA SER A 373 -5.38 0.82 -8.26
C SER A 373 -4.54 1.82 -9.07
N ALA A 374 -3.24 1.57 -9.23
CA ALA A 374 -2.35 2.43 -9.99
C ALA A 374 -2.73 2.48 -11.47
N GLN A 375 -3.13 1.36 -12.06
CA GLN A 375 -3.55 1.29 -13.46
C GLN A 375 -4.91 1.96 -13.70
N ILE A 376 -5.88 1.80 -12.80
CA ILE A 376 -7.23 2.37 -12.95
C ILE A 376 -7.22 3.88 -12.75
N LEU A 377 -6.46 4.34 -11.74
CA LEU A 377 -6.38 5.76 -11.37
C LEU A 377 -5.29 6.50 -12.16
N ASN A 378 -4.57 5.80 -13.04
CA ASN A 378 -3.38 6.30 -13.73
C ASN A 378 -2.35 6.95 -12.77
N ALA A 379 -2.24 6.37 -11.57
CA ALA A 379 -1.38 6.86 -10.52
C ALA A 379 0.07 6.40 -10.74
N THR A 380 1.00 7.22 -10.29
CA THR A 380 2.43 6.95 -10.36
C THR A 380 2.87 6.38 -9.03
N SER A 381 3.30 5.11 -9.01
CA SER A 381 3.53 4.39 -7.77
C SER A 381 4.94 3.83 -7.67
N ILE A 382 5.63 4.15 -6.58
CA ILE A 382 6.91 3.53 -6.20
C ILE A 382 6.71 2.80 -4.88
N ILE A 383 7.08 1.53 -4.83
CA ILE A 383 7.02 0.71 -3.62
C ILE A 383 8.41 0.20 -3.30
N SER A 384 8.91 0.52 -2.11
CA SER A 384 10.11 -0.08 -1.53
C SER A 384 9.77 -1.40 -0.85
N LEU A 385 10.42 -2.49 -1.25
CA LEU A 385 10.34 -3.80 -0.60
C LEU A 385 11.76 -4.30 -0.32
N LEU A 386 11.97 -4.93 0.84
CA LEU A 386 13.29 -5.44 1.20
C LEU A 386 13.60 -6.74 0.44
N GLN A 387 12.76 -7.77 0.55
CA GLN A 387 12.98 -9.07 -0.11
C GLN A 387 11.63 -9.65 -0.56
N PRO A 388 11.07 -9.17 -1.68
CA PRO A 388 9.81 -9.69 -2.19
C PRO A 388 9.96 -11.14 -2.66
N ALA A 389 8.95 -11.95 -2.37
CA ALA A 389 8.83 -13.28 -2.96
C ALA A 389 8.71 -13.19 -4.50
N PRO A 390 9.13 -14.21 -5.27
CA PRO A 390 9.12 -14.17 -6.73
C PRO A 390 7.77 -13.76 -7.33
N GLU A 391 6.67 -14.27 -6.77
CA GLU A 391 5.32 -13.97 -7.20
C GLU A 391 4.97 -12.49 -7.01
N THR A 392 5.47 -11.88 -5.94
CA THR A 392 5.29 -10.45 -5.67
C THR A 392 6.20 -9.59 -6.56
N TYR A 393 7.42 -10.05 -6.80
CA TYR A 393 8.37 -9.39 -7.70
C TYR A 393 7.82 -9.28 -9.12
N ASP A 394 7.14 -10.31 -9.61
CA ASP A 394 6.54 -10.35 -10.95
C ASP A 394 5.35 -9.41 -11.14
N LEU A 395 4.81 -8.83 -10.06
CA LEU A 395 3.77 -7.81 -10.15
C LEU A 395 4.32 -6.44 -10.60
N PHE A 396 5.64 -6.21 -10.53
CA PHE A 396 6.23 -4.90 -10.85
C PHE A 396 6.58 -4.77 -12.33
N ASP A 397 6.33 -3.58 -12.87
CA ASP A 397 6.60 -3.27 -14.27
C ASP A 397 8.02 -2.70 -14.46
N ASP A 398 8.49 -1.89 -13.50
CA ASP A 398 9.83 -1.30 -13.48
C ASP A 398 10.55 -1.56 -12.15
N ILE A 399 11.87 -1.50 -12.18
CA ILE A 399 12.75 -1.58 -11.00
C ILE A 399 13.66 -0.36 -10.97
N ILE A 400 13.86 0.18 -9.77
CA ILE A 400 14.97 1.05 -9.40
C ILE A 400 15.79 0.28 -8.38
N LEU A 401 17.03 -0.08 -8.73
CA LEU A 401 17.98 -0.72 -7.84
C LEU A 401 18.96 0.33 -7.31
N LEU A 402 18.88 0.58 -6.01
CA LEU A 402 19.70 1.56 -5.30
C LEU A 402 20.73 0.85 -4.41
N SER A 403 21.99 1.25 -4.52
CA SER A 403 23.08 0.73 -3.68
C SER A 403 24.06 1.87 -3.37
N ASP A 404 24.56 1.96 -2.13
CA ASP A 404 25.53 2.99 -1.69
C ASP A 404 25.24 4.44 -2.16
N GLY A 405 23.95 4.79 -2.22
CA GLY A 405 23.47 6.11 -2.62
C GLY A 405 23.40 6.35 -4.13
N GLN A 406 23.64 5.34 -4.96
CA GLN A 406 23.62 5.44 -6.42
C GLN A 406 22.60 4.48 -7.03
N ILE A 407 22.03 4.85 -8.18
CA ILE A 407 21.21 3.95 -8.98
C ILE A 407 22.13 3.04 -9.79
N VAL A 408 22.04 1.74 -9.51
CA VAL A 408 22.75 0.68 -10.24
C VAL A 408 22.00 0.29 -11.51
N TYR A 409 20.66 0.29 -11.45
CA TYR A 409 19.80 -0.01 -12.59
C TYR A 409 18.46 0.68 -12.42
N GLN A 410 17.92 1.23 -13.51
CA GLN A 410 16.54 1.72 -13.57
C GLN A 410 15.90 1.36 -14.91
N GLY A 411 14.73 0.73 -14.87
CA GLY A 411 13.96 0.44 -16.08
C GLY A 411 13.09 -0.80 -15.95
N PRO A 412 12.67 -1.39 -17.09
CA PRO A 412 11.82 -2.57 -17.10
C PRO A 412 12.42 -3.73 -16.31
N ARG A 413 11.59 -4.42 -15.52
CA ARG A 413 12.00 -5.56 -14.69
C ARG A 413 12.69 -6.65 -15.52
N GLU A 414 12.16 -6.93 -16.72
CA GLU A 414 12.60 -8.03 -17.58
C GLU A 414 14.05 -7.87 -18.06
N LEU A 415 14.51 -6.62 -18.21
CA LEU A 415 15.84 -6.30 -18.73
C LEU A 415 16.90 -6.18 -17.62
N ALA A 416 16.49 -6.22 -16.35
CA ALA A 416 17.41 -6.12 -15.22
C ALA A 416 18.42 -7.28 -15.22
N MET A 417 17.97 -8.50 -15.52
CA MET A 417 18.84 -9.67 -15.59
C MET A 417 19.86 -9.58 -16.73
N GLU A 418 19.42 -9.12 -17.91
CA GLU A 418 20.29 -8.93 -19.07
C GLU A 418 21.43 -7.94 -18.75
N PHE A 419 21.15 -6.88 -18.00
CA PHE A 419 22.16 -5.92 -17.57
C PHE A 419 23.25 -6.59 -16.72
N PHE A 420 22.88 -7.35 -15.69
CA PHE A 420 23.87 -8.03 -14.84
C PHE A 420 24.62 -9.16 -15.56
N GLU A 421 23.95 -9.87 -16.47
CA GLU A 421 24.59 -10.87 -17.33
C GLU A 421 25.63 -10.23 -18.25
N SER A 422 25.35 -9.05 -18.80
CA SER A 422 26.31 -8.29 -19.63
C SER A 422 27.58 -7.91 -18.83
N MET A 423 27.46 -7.73 -17.53
CA MET A 423 28.56 -7.48 -16.58
C MET A 423 29.24 -8.76 -16.07
N GLY A 424 28.81 -9.94 -16.51
CA GLY A 424 29.41 -11.23 -16.14
C GLY A 424 28.80 -11.91 -14.92
N PHE A 425 27.68 -11.41 -14.40
CA PHE A 425 26.98 -11.97 -13.25
C PHE A 425 25.71 -12.72 -13.66
N ARG A 426 25.50 -13.92 -13.11
CA ARG A 426 24.32 -14.73 -13.43
C ARG A 426 23.58 -15.16 -12.17
N CYS A 427 22.26 -15.02 -12.19
CA CYS A 427 21.41 -15.50 -11.10
C CYS A 427 21.30 -17.04 -11.14
N PRO A 428 21.54 -17.75 -10.02
CA PRO A 428 21.31 -19.19 -9.93
C PRO A 428 19.82 -19.55 -9.97
N GLU A 429 19.45 -20.70 -10.56
CA GLU A 429 18.05 -21.11 -10.75
C GLU A 429 17.20 -21.18 -9.47
N ARG A 430 17.82 -21.47 -8.32
CA ARG A 430 17.13 -21.62 -7.03
C ARG A 430 17.09 -20.32 -6.21
N LYS A 431 17.67 -19.23 -6.70
CA LYS A 431 17.75 -17.95 -6.00
C LYS A 431 16.65 -17.02 -6.52
N GLY A 432 15.98 -16.31 -5.62
CA GLY A 432 15.03 -15.26 -6.00
C GLY A 432 15.76 -14.12 -6.70
N VAL A 433 15.18 -13.59 -7.78
CA VAL A 433 15.78 -12.49 -8.56
C VAL A 433 16.00 -11.25 -7.69
N ALA A 434 15.04 -10.87 -6.86
CA ALA A 434 15.15 -9.71 -5.98
C ALA A 434 16.29 -9.84 -4.94
N ASP A 435 16.55 -11.05 -4.46
CA ASP A 435 17.69 -11.31 -3.57
C ASP A 435 19.02 -11.22 -4.33
N PHE A 436 19.09 -11.82 -5.52
CA PHE A 436 20.26 -11.72 -6.39
C PHE A 436 20.61 -10.26 -6.69
N LEU A 437 19.63 -9.43 -7.06
CA LEU A 437 19.84 -8.02 -7.40
C LEU A 437 20.41 -7.19 -6.23
N GLN A 438 20.15 -7.57 -4.98
CA GLN A 438 20.71 -6.90 -3.81
C GLN A 438 22.05 -7.48 -3.39
N GLU A 439 22.24 -8.79 -3.53
CA GLU A 439 23.49 -9.46 -3.14
C GLU A 439 24.61 -9.25 -4.17
N VAL A 440 24.28 -9.08 -5.45
CA VAL A 440 25.29 -8.82 -6.50
C VAL A 440 26.02 -7.49 -6.31
N THR A 441 25.42 -6.52 -5.59
CA THR A 441 26.08 -5.27 -5.23
C THR A 441 26.88 -5.36 -3.91
N SER A 442 26.74 -6.45 -3.15
CA SER A 442 27.42 -6.69 -1.87
C SER A 442 28.83 -7.26 -2.08
N ARG A 443 29.82 -6.67 -1.42
CA ARG A 443 31.22 -7.17 -1.43
C ARG A 443 31.38 -8.59 -0.90
N LYS A 444 30.48 -9.03 -0.01
CA LYS A 444 30.54 -10.37 0.59
C LYS A 444 30.01 -11.44 -0.37
N ASP A 445 29.02 -11.07 -1.17
CA ASP A 445 28.16 -12.02 -1.89
C ASP A 445 28.34 -11.96 -3.41
N GLN A 446 28.97 -10.90 -3.96
CA GLN A 446 29.10 -10.74 -5.41
C GLN A 446 29.88 -11.90 -6.09
N LYS A 447 30.90 -12.45 -5.43
CA LYS A 447 31.78 -13.48 -6.02
C LYS A 447 31.06 -14.78 -6.42
N GLN A 448 30.05 -15.21 -5.66
CA GLN A 448 29.31 -16.44 -5.96
C GLN A 448 28.48 -16.36 -7.24
N TYR A 449 28.22 -15.14 -7.73
CA TYR A 449 27.43 -14.90 -8.93
C TYR A 449 28.27 -14.75 -10.21
N TRP A 450 29.59 -14.77 -10.11
CA TRP A 450 30.48 -14.62 -11.25
C TRP A 450 30.38 -15.82 -12.20
N ALA A 451 29.98 -15.56 -13.45
CA ALA A 451 29.71 -16.60 -14.43
C ALA A 451 30.86 -16.79 -15.46
N ARG A 452 31.72 -15.78 -15.64
CA ARG A 452 32.81 -15.81 -16.63
C ARG A 452 33.98 -16.64 -16.11
N ARG A 453 34.01 -17.92 -16.48
CA ARG A 453 35.06 -18.86 -16.05
C ARG A 453 36.44 -18.53 -16.60
N ASP A 454 36.49 -17.80 -17.72
CA ASP A 454 37.73 -17.45 -18.42
C ASP A 454 38.38 -16.17 -17.86
N GLU A 455 37.68 -15.44 -16.98
CA GLU A 455 38.13 -14.18 -16.38
C GLU A 455 38.28 -14.31 -14.86
N THR A 456 39.36 -13.74 -14.31
CA THR A 456 39.55 -13.69 -12.86
C THR A 456 38.56 -12.70 -12.25
N TYR A 457 37.77 -13.18 -11.29
CA TYR A 457 36.88 -12.33 -10.51
C TYR A 457 37.64 -11.20 -9.80
N HIS A 458 37.17 -9.98 -10.00
CA HIS A 458 37.47 -8.83 -9.16
C HIS A 458 36.14 -8.24 -8.67
N PHE A 459 36.19 -7.55 -7.53
CA PHE A 459 35.00 -6.89 -7.01
C PHE A 459 34.66 -5.68 -7.88
N VAL A 460 33.49 -5.73 -8.51
CA VAL A 460 32.90 -4.63 -9.28
C VAL A 460 32.19 -3.68 -8.32
N THR A 461 32.61 -2.42 -8.29
CA THR A 461 32.04 -1.42 -7.38
C THR A 461 30.67 -0.95 -7.85
N VAL A 462 29.93 -0.29 -6.95
CA VAL A 462 28.65 0.32 -7.28
C VAL A 462 28.83 1.42 -8.34
N GLU A 463 29.92 2.18 -8.27
CA GLU A 463 30.28 3.18 -9.27
C GLU A 463 30.47 2.54 -10.66
N GLU A 464 31.20 1.43 -10.76
CA GLU A 464 31.41 0.72 -12.02
C GLU A 464 30.09 0.18 -12.59
N PHE A 465 29.19 -0.34 -11.75
CA PHE A 465 27.85 -0.70 -12.22
C PHE A 465 27.04 0.49 -12.70
N SER A 466 27.08 1.62 -11.99
CA SER A 466 26.36 2.85 -12.36
C SER A 466 26.85 3.39 -13.71
N GLU A 467 28.16 3.41 -13.94
CA GLU A 467 28.77 3.80 -15.22
C GLU A 467 28.42 2.82 -16.36
N ALA A 468 28.45 1.52 -16.08
CA ALA A 468 28.03 0.50 -17.03
C ALA A 468 26.55 0.65 -17.40
N PHE A 469 25.67 0.94 -16.44
CA PHE A 469 24.26 1.18 -16.69
C PHE A 469 24.03 2.38 -17.60
N GLN A 470 24.76 3.48 -17.43
CA GLN A 470 24.70 4.64 -18.34
C GLN A 470 25.07 4.29 -19.78
N SER A 471 25.93 3.28 -19.97
CA SER A 471 26.34 2.77 -21.29
C SER A 471 25.39 1.71 -21.85
N PHE A 472 24.68 1.00 -20.97
CA PHE A 472 23.67 0.00 -21.33
C PHE A 472 22.51 0.65 -22.09
N HIS A 473 21.88 -0.09 -23.00
CA HIS A 473 20.88 0.47 -23.92
C HIS A 473 19.66 1.09 -23.19
N VAL A 474 19.28 0.54 -22.03
CA VAL A 474 18.23 1.10 -21.16
C VAL A 474 18.67 2.43 -20.54
N GLY A 475 19.89 2.51 -19.99
CA GLY A 475 20.39 3.75 -19.39
C GLY A 475 20.68 4.85 -20.41
N ARG A 476 21.13 4.49 -21.63
CA ARG A 476 21.23 5.44 -22.75
C ARG A 476 19.87 6.03 -23.13
N ARG A 477 18.84 5.18 -23.28
CA ARG A 477 17.47 5.65 -23.55
C ARG A 477 16.97 6.56 -22.43
N LEU A 478 17.19 6.19 -21.17
CA LEU A 478 16.80 7.01 -20.02
C LEU A 478 17.49 8.38 -20.05
N LYS A 479 18.78 8.43 -20.39
CA LYS A 479 19.55 9.68 -20.53
C LYS A 479 19.01 10.55 -21.67
N ASP A 480 18.69 9.96 -22.81
CA ASP A 480 18.10 10.67 -23.96
C ASP A 480 16.70 11.23 -23.62
N GLU A 481 15.88 10.45 -22.90
CA GLU A 481 14.57 10.90 -22.41
C GLU A 481 14.68 12.03 -21.39
N LEU A 482 15.66 11.97 -20.48
CA LEU A 482 15.93 13.04 -19.50
C LEU A 482 16.42 14.32 -20.18
N ALA A 483 17.23 14.23 -21.24
CA ALA A 483 17.69 15.37 -22.01
C ALA A 483 16.55 16.12 -22.71
N THR A 484 15.45 15.43 -23.01
CA THR A 484 14.28 16.01 -23.66
C THR A 484 13.30 16.51 -22.59
N SER A 485 13.14 17.83 -22.41
CA SER A 485 12.24 18.36 -21.37
C SER A 485 10.79 17.88 -21.54
N PHE A 486 10.10 17.60 -20.44
CA PHE A 486 8.68 17.26 -20.48
C PHE A 486 7.87 18.43 -21.05
N ASP A 487 7.01 18.13 -22.03
CA ASP A 487 6.11 19.11 -22.63
C ASP A 487 4.98 19.45 -21.65
N LYS A 488 5.09 20.63 -21.01
CA LYS A 488 4.11 21.11 -20.02
C LYS A 488 2.68 21.19 -20.59
N SER A 489 2.51 21.31 -21.92
CA SER A 489 1.17 21.34 -22.54
C SER A 489 0.41 20.01 -22.42
N LYS A 490 1.13 18.90 -22.22
CA LYS A 490 0.55 17.57 -21.96
C LYS A 490 0.14 17.38 -20.50
N SER A 491 0.53 18.29 -19.61
CA SER A 491 0.17 18.21 -18.20
C SER A 491 -1.28 18.63 -18.02
N HIS A 492 -2.11 17.73 -17.49
CA HIS A 492 -3.48 18.07 -17.15
C HIS A 492 -3.49 19.12 -16.01
N PRO A 493 -4.29 20.19 -16.07
CA PRO A 493 -4.31 21.24 -15.02
C PRO A 493 -4.59 20.71 -13.61
N ALA A 494 -5.41 19.67 -13.52
CA ALA A 494 -5.74 18.97 -12.27
C ALA A 494 -4.63 18.07 -11.70
N ALA A 495 -3.54 17.86 -12.44
CA ALA A 495 -2.50 16.92 -12.03
C ALA A 495 -1.71 17.43 -10.82
N LEU A 496 -1.48 18.74 -10.71
CA LEU A 496 -0.66 19.33 -9.67
C LEU A 496 -1.50 20.21 -8.76
N SER A 497 -1.49 19.92 -7.46
CA SER A 497 -2.19 20.74 -6.47
C SER A 497 -1.40 21.99 -6.15
N THR A 498 -1.94 23.17 -6.46
CA THR A 498 -1.33 24.47 -6.13
C THR A 498 -1.76 24.99 -4.75
N GLU A 499 -2.92 24.54 -4.25
CA GLU A 499 -3.41 24.92 -2.93
C GLU A 499 -2.86 24.02 -1.82
N LYS A 500 -2.58 24.64 -0.66
CA LYS A 500 -2.09 23.94 0.52
C LYS A 500 -3.18 23.10 1.20
N TYR A 501 -4.42 23.54 1.11
CA TYR A 501 -5.58 22.88 1.72
C TYR A 501 -6.61 22.57 0.63
N GLY A 502 -7.13 21.34 0.58
CA GLY A 502 -8.15 20.91 -0.38
C GLY A 502 -9.58 21.15 0.09
N VAL A 503 -9.75 21.62 1.33
CA VAL A 503 -11.03 22.02 1.93
C VAL A 503 -10.81 23.27 2.77
N SER A 504 -11.87 24.01 3.07
CA SER A 504 -11.76 25.23 3.86
C SER A 504 -11.26 24.94 5.28
N LYS A 505 -10.54 25.89 5.89
CA LYS A 505 -10.06 25.75 7.29
C LYS A 505 -11.22 25.49 8.26
N LYS A 506 -12.40 26.03 7.99
CA LYS A 506 -13.61 25.84 8.80
C LYS A 506 -14.09 24.39 8.73
N GLU A 507 -14.08 23.78 7.55
CA GLU A 507 -14.44 22.37 7.36
C GLU A 507 -13.42 21.44 7.99
N MET A 508 -12.11 21.73 7.84
CA MET A 508 -11.07 20.97 8.54
C MET A 508 -11.27 21.02 10.05
N LEU A 509 -11.50 22.22 10.61
CA LEU A 509 -11.76 22.38 12.04
C LEU A 509 -13.02 21.61 12.46
N LYS A 510 -14.09 21.67 11.67
CA LYS A 510 -15.32 20.90 11.91
C LYS A 510 -15.07 19.39 11.88
N ALA A 511 -14.26 18.89 10.94
CA ALA A 511 -13.88 17.49 10.85
C ALA A 511 -13.07 17.05 12.08
N CYS A 512 -12.05 17.83 12.48
CA CYS A 512 -11.26 17.58 13.67
C CYS A 512 -12.12 17.60 14.94
N PHE A 513 -13.00 18.59 15.09
CA PHE A 513 -13.91 18.69 16.24
C PHE A 513 -14.89 17.52 16.28
N SER A 514 -15.46 17.12 15.13
CA SER A 514 -16.35 15.96 15.05
C SER A 514 -15.65 14.66 15.45
N ARG A 515 -14.39 14.48 15.04
CA ARG A 515 -13.57 13.32 15.44
C ARG A 515 -13.31 13.35 16.95
N GLU A 516 -12.88 14.49 17.48
CA GLU A 516 -12.56 14.63 18.90
C GLU A 516 -13.80 14.41 19.78
N PHE A 517 -14.94 14.97 19.39
CA PHE A 517 -16.21 14.75 20.08
C PHE A 517 -16.62 13.27 20.09
N LEU A 518 -16.41 12.56 18.98
CA LEU A 518 -16.66 11.11 18.90
C LEU A 518 -15.75 10.33 19.87
N LEU A 519 -14.46 10.67 19.90
CA LEU A 519 -13.47 10.06 20.81
C LEU A 519 -13.82 10.36 22.28
N MET A 520 -14.21 11.60 22.60
CA MET A 520 -14.68 11.98 23.93
C MET A 520 -15.92 11.20 24.35
N LYS A 521 -16.86 10.96 23.43
CA LYS A 521 -18.07 10.19 23.70
C LYS A 521 -17.74 8.72 24.00
N ARG A 522 -16.83 8.10 23.23
CA ARG A 522 -16.37 6.71 23.44
C ARG A 522 -15.59 6.57 24.75
N ASN A 523 -14.71 7.52 25.05
CA ASN A 523 -13.91 7.55 26.28
C ASN A 523 -14.60 8.31 27.42
N SER A 524 -15.93 8.49 27.36
CA SER A 524 -16.69 9.32 28.30
C SER A 524 -16.49 8.89 29.75
N PHE A 525 -16.33 7.58 30.00
CA PHE A 525 -15.99 7.03 31.30
C PHE A 525 -14.71 7.64 31.91
N VAL A 526 -13.65 7.79 31.12
CA VAL A 526 -12.37 8.38 31.58
C VAL A 526 -12.55 9.85 31.95
N TYR A 527 -13.33 10.60 31.16
CA TYR A 527 -13.61 12.00 31.45
C TYR A 527 -14.49 12.16 32.69
N ILE A 528 -15.54 11.34 32.83
CA ILE A 528 -16.40 11.31 34.01
C ILE A 528 -15.55 10.98 35.25
N PHE A 529 -14.72 9.95 35.19
CA PHE A 529 -13.82 9.57 36.28
C PHE A 529 -12.86 10.70 36.66
N ARG A 530 -12.23 11.36 35.68
CA ARG A 530 -11.34 12.52 35.93
C ARG A 530 -12.10 13.67 36.56
N LEU A 531 -13.31 13.97 36.11
CA LEU A 531 -14.16 15.01 36.68
C LEU A 531 -14.57 14.68 38.12
N THR A 532 -14.97 13.44 38.40
CA THR A 532 -15.27 12.96 39.76
C THR A 532 -14.05 13.06 40.67
N ARG A 533 -12.85 12.74 40.18
CA ARG A 533 -11.61 12.88 40.95
C ARG A 533 -11.29 14.35 41.27
N VAL A 534 -11.45 15.25 40.31
CA VAL A 534 -11.25 16.70 40.54
C VAL A 534 -12.28 17.23 41.54
N ARG A 535 -13.56 16.84 41.38
CA ARG A 535 -14.63 17.15 42.32
C ARG A 535 -14.27 16.70 43.75
N PHE A 536 -13.79 15.47 43.89
CA PHE A 536 -13.35 14.92 45.17
C PHE A 536 -12.17 15.71 45.77
N LEU A 537 -11.16 16.07 44.97
CA LEU A 537 -10.03 16.87 45.46
C LEU A 537 -10.45 18.28 45.93
N LEU A 538 -11.40 18.90 45.23
CA LEU A 538 -11.96 20.20 45.60
C LEU A 538 -12.82 20.11 46.87
N ASP A 539 -13.67 19.09 46.97
CA ASP A 539 -14.57 18.91 48.13
C ASP A 539 -13.78 18.57 49.42
N PHE A 540 -12.58 17.98 49.32
CA PHE A 540 -11.71 17.63 50.45
C PHE A 540 -10.56 18.63 50.72
N ASN A 541 -10.47 19.76 50.01
CA ASN A 541 -9.43 20.79 50.21
C ASN A 541 -7.99 20.22 50.21
N ILE A 542 -7.71 19.25 49.33
CA ILE A 542 -6.37 18.62 49.18
C ILE A 542 -5.48 19.44 48.22
N ILE A 543 -5.91 20.65 47.82
CA ILE A 543 -5.17 21.58 46.95
C ILE A 543 -5.07 22.94 47.62
#